data_AF-A0A7J4LA91-F1
#
_entry.id   AF-A0A7J4LA91-F1
#
_cell.length_a   1.000
_cell.length_b   1.000
_cell.length_c   1.000
_cell.angle_alpha   90.00
_cell.angle_beta   90.00
_cell.angle_gamma   90.00
#
_symmetry.space_group_name_H-M   'P 1'
#
loop_
_entity.id
_entity.type
_entity.pdbx_description
1 polymer ?
#
loop_
_entity_poly.entity_id
_entity_poly.type
_entity_poly.pdbx_seq_one_letter_code
_entity_poly.pdbx_strand_id
1 'polypeptide(L)'
;MINTNLNQRFNQNQNSTGQPVNQIVMIKEKALQIVRTRGPLLPVQITKELGTNVMMASALLSELVDKKTVKLSNTKIGGSPLYYVTGQEPKLQSLRDKLNDKQQRAFDMLKRDKILRDAEQEPVIRLALRDIKDFAHQLNVTLDSRTEIFWKWYLTSDQEVEPLIKQKLNFKEKKETKKDDVESNLREIEENLKRLEEQKRDLAMPIEQKVKEEISKPIKIKKESIPRVKKEKIIQEQLPSATNNTIDDSDPFMVKVGSYFRQNNIELSDIKQIRRDSDFEGIVKIPSAVGSINYFCRAKNKQKITESDLSMLYAQSQMKKMPILLVTTGEVTKKAQNLLNKEFKNITIKTI
;
A
#
# COMPACT_ATOMS: atom_id res chain seq x y z
N MET A 1 -15.55 25.72 -92.34
CA MET A 1 -16.56 24.83 -91.72
C MET A 1 -15.91 24.25 -90.46
N ILE A 2 -16.23 24.82 -89.30
CA ILE A 2 -17.12 24.25 -88.26
C ILE A 2 -16.32 23.35 -87.28
N ASN A 3 -16.12 23.88 -86.07
CA ASN A 3 -16.25 23.22 -84.73
C ASN A 3 -15.29 22.06 -84.36
N THR A 4 -14.77 21.88 -83.14
CA THR A 4 -14.83 22.54 -81.82
C THR A 4 -13.69 21.91 -81.01
N ASN A 5 -13.06 22.62 -80.08
CA ASN A 5 -13.03 22.20 -78.67
C ASN A 5 -12.21 23.18 -77.82
N LEU A 6 -12.95 24.06 -77.15
CA LEU A 6 -12.61 24.56 -75.83
C LEU A 6 -12.38 23.35 -74.91
N ASN A 7 -11.16 23.19 -74.38
CA ASN A 7 -10.88 22.69 -73.03
C ASN A 7 -9.37 22.48 -72.85
N GLN A 8 -8.62 23.56 -72.61
CA GLN A 8 -7.28 23.49 -72.04
C GLN A 8 -7.04 24.64 -71.06
N ARG A 9 -7.81 24.64 -69.96
CA ARG A 9 -7.46 25.35 -68.71
C ARG A 9 -8.15 24.64 -67.56
N PHE A 10 -7.55 23.58 -67.03
CA PHE A 10 -7.74 23.08 -65.67
C PHE A 10 -6.90 21.80 -65.51
N ASN A 11 -5.62 21.95 -65.18
CA ASN A 11 -4.84 20.92 -64.49
C ASN A 11 -3.54 21.52 -63.95
N GLN A 12 -3.68 22.43 -63.00
CA GLN A 12 -2.70 22.61 -61.94
C GLN A 12 -3.51 22.57 -60.63
N ASN A 13 -3.00 21.83 -59.65
CA ASN A 13 -3.58 21.53 -58.32
C ASN A 13 -4.37 20.23 -58.17
N GLN A 14 -3.67 19.10 -58.21
CA GLN A 14 -3.95 17.97 -57.31
C GLN A 14 -2.63 17.25 -57.01
N ASN A 15 -1.95 17.59 -55.91
CA ASN A 15 -0.98 16.74 -55.19
C ASN A 15 -0.40 17.47 -53.97
N SER A 16 -1.11 17.52 -52.83
CA SER A 16 -0.51 18.01 -51.57
C SER A 16 -1.28 17.72 -50.27
N THR A 17 -2.04 16.62 -50.13
CA THR A 17 -2.79 16.36 -48.87
C THR A 17 -2.63 14.96 -48.25
N GLY A 18 -1.83 14.06 -48.82
CA GLY A 18 -1.67 12.68 -48.31
C GLY A 18 -0.36 12.32 -47.59
N GLN A 19 0.66 13.19 -47.58
CA GLN A 19 2.02 12.81 -47.17
C GLN A 19 2.47 13.05 -45.70
N PRO A 20 1.93 14.02 -44.92
CA PRO A 20 2.54 14.35 -43.62
C PRO A 20 2.27 13.32 -42.51
N VAL A 21 1.15 12.60 -42.56
CA VAL A 21 0.76 11.64 -41.52
C VAL A 21 1.70 10.42 -41.50
N ASN A 22 2.07 9.92 -42.68
CA ASN A 22 2.87 8.70 -42.79
C ASN A 22 4.32 8.92 -42.32
N GLN A 23 4.86 10.12 -42.57
CA GLN A 23 6.19 10.51 -42.10
C GLN A 23 6.27 10.59 -40.58
N ILE A 24 5.25 11.16 -39.91
CA ILE A 24 5.21 11.25 -38.45
C ILE A 24 5.15 9.85 -37.82
N VAL A 25 4.38 8.92 -38.40
CA VAL A 25 4.31 7.53 -37.92
C VAL A 25 5.68 6.84 -38.03
N MET A 26 6.39 7.00 -39.16
CA MET A 26 7.73 6.42 -39.32
C MET A 26 8.75 7.01 -38.34
N ILE A 27 8.72 8.32 -38.08
CA ILE A 27 9.61 8.98 -37.12
C ILE A 27 9.37 8.45 -35.70
N LYS A 28 8.10 8.18 -35.33
CA LYS A 28 7.76 7.59 -34.02
C LYS A 28 8.30 6.18 -33.86
N GLU A 29 8.14 5.34 -34.88
CA GLU A 29 8.67 3.96 -34.83
C GLU A 29 10.19 3.97 -34.73
N LYS A 30 10.84 4.87 -35.48
CA LYS A 30 12.28 5.10 -35.37
C LYS A 30 12.68 5.54 -33.96
N ALA A 31 11.96 6.47 -33.35
CA ALA A 31 12.22 6.91 -31.97
C ALA A 31 12.10 5.75 -30.98
N LEU A 32 11.04 4.93 -31.08
CA LEU A 32 10.86 3.74 -30.25
C LEU A 32 12.01 2.74 -30.41
N GLN A 33 12.46 2.51 -31.65
CA GLN A 33 13.57 1.60 -31.93
C GLN A 33 14.90 2.11 -31.34
N ILE A 34 15.15 3.42 -31.36
CA ILE A 34 16.33 4.02 -30.73
C ILE A 34 16.30 3.81 -29.20
N VAL A 35 15.16 4.01 -28.55
CA VAL A 35 15.01 3.76 -27.10
C VAL A 35 15.23 2.28 -26.78
N ARG A 36 14.67 1.36 -27.57
CA ARG A 36 14.85 -0.09 -27.38
C ARG A 36 16.30 -0.52 -27.46
N THR A 37 17.05 0.01 -28.43
CA THR A 37 18.45 -0.37 -28.68
C THR A 37 19.42 0.28 -27.70
N ARG A 38 19.29 1.59 -27.46
CA ARG A 38 20.25 2.34 -26.62
C ARG A 38 19.98 2.21 -25.13
N GLY A 39 18.72 2.20 -24.73
CA GLY A 39 18.35 2.28 -23.33
C GLY A 39 17.79 3.65 -22.93
N PRO A 40 17.81 3.95 -21.62
CA PRO A 40 17.41 5.24 -21.09
C PRO A 40 18.14 6.40 -21.77
N LEU A 41 17.39 7.34 -22.34
CA LEU A 41 17.94 8.47 -23.10
C LEU A 41 17.18 9.78 -22.89
N LEU A 42 17.85 10.88 -23.18
CA LEU A 42 17.29 12.24 -23.19
C LEU A 42 16.78 12.60 -24.59
N PRO A 43 15.75 13.47 -24.72
CA PRO A 43 15.26 13.93 -26.02
C PRO A 43 16.34 14.50 -26.94
N VAL A 44 17.32 15.22 -26.37
CA VAL A 44 18.44 15.80 -27.14
C VAL A 44 19.27 14.73 -27.86
N GLN A 45 19.38 13.52 -27.30
CA GLN A 45 20.23 12.45 -27.84
C GLN A 45 19.68 11.80 -29.11
N ILE A 46 18.39 12.00 -29.43
CA ILE A 46 17.76 11.41 -30.63
C ILE A 46 17.48 12.42 -31.74
N THR A 47 17.61 13.72 -31.47
CA THR A 47 17.32 14.81 -32.43
C THR A 47 18.02 14.64 -33.77
N LYS A 48 19.33 14.38 -33.76
CA LYS A 48 20.14 14.18 -34.97
C LYS A 48 19.67 13.01 -35.82
N GLU A 49 19.28 11.90 -35.20
CA GLU A 49 18.82 10.70 -35.90
C GLU A 49 17.40 10.82 -36.42
N LEU A 50 16.54 11.56 -35.71
CA LEU A 50 15.18 11.81 -36.14
C LEU A 50 15.09 12.94 -37.18
N GLY A 51 16.14 13.77 -37.31
CA GLY A 51 16.09 14.97 -38.15
C GLY A 51 15.10 16.00 -37.61
N THR A 52 14.92 16.06 -36.28
CA THR A 52 13.95 16.92 -35.60
C THR A 52 14.62 17.78 -34.52
N ASN A 53 13.89 18.78 -34.03
CA ASN A 53 14.34 19.59 -32.88
C ASN A 53 13.99 18.92 -31.54
N VAL A 54 14.57 19.41 -30.44
CA VAL A 54 14.38 18.85 -29.09
C VAL A 54 12.92 18.89 -28.65
N MET A 55 12.18 19.95 -29.00
CA MET A 55 10.75 20.08 -28.67
C MET A 55 9.92 18.98 -29.33
N MET A 56 10.14 18.75 -30.63
CA MET A 56 9.45 17.72 -31.40
C MET A 56 9.86 16.32 -30.91
N ALA A 57 11.15 16.09 -30.64
CA ALA A 57 11.60 14.83 -30.04
C ALA A 57 10.92 14.57 -28.69
N SER A 58 10.80 15.60 -27.84
CA SER A 58 10.10 15.49 -26.55
C SER A 58 8.62 15.19 -26.72
N ALA A 59 7.94 15.85 -27.66
CA ALA A 59 6.53 15.60 -27.96
C ALA A 59 6.29 14.18 -28.47
N LEU A 60 7.14 13.69 -29.39
CA LEU A 60 7.08 12.32 -29.92
C LEU A 60 7.27 11.28 -28.81
N LEU A 61 8.27 11.47 -27.96
CA LEU A 61 8.54 10.57 -26.84
C LEU A 61 7.42 10.61 -25.79
N SER A 62 6.85 11.78 -25.49
CA SER A 62 5.70 11.89 -24.59
C SER A 62 4.48 11.15 -25.12
N GLU A 63 4.22 11.20 -26.43
CA GLU A 63 3.13 10.40 -27.03
C GLU A 63 3.39 8.89 -26.90
N LEU A 64 4.64 8.43 -27.01
CA LEU A 64 5.00 7.03 -26.76
C LEU A 64 4.80 6.64 -25.29
N VAL A 65 5.00 7.59 -24.36
CA VAL A 65 4.70 7.41 -22.94
C VAL A 65 3.19 7.31 -22.70
N ASP A 66 2.38 8.16 -23.34
CA ASP A 66 0.92 8.11 -23.26
C ASP A 66 0.37 6.78 -23.80
N LYS A 67 1.01 6.24 -24.84
CA LYS A 67 0.75 4.90 -25.39
C LYS A 67 1.32 3.75 -24.55
N LYS A 68 2.00 4.04 -23.44
CA LYS A 68 2.64 3.07 -22.53
C LYS A 68 3.68 2.17 -23.19
N THR A 69 4.22 2.55 -24.35
CA THR A 69 5.30 1.81 -25.02
C THR A 69 6.68 2.24 -24.51
N VAL A 70 6.76 3.45 -23.96
CA VAL A 70 7.94 4.04 -23.31
C VAL A 70 7.55 4.49 -21.90
N LYS A 71 8.52 4.52 -20.98
CA LYS A 71 8.41 4.99 -19.60
C LYS A 71 9.32 6.20 -19.38
N LEU A 72 9.00 6.99 -18.36
CA LEU A 72 9.78 8.13 -17.89
C LEU A 72 10.52 7.77 -16.61
N SER A 73 11.74 8.28 -16.45
CA SER A 73 12.38 8.36 -15.14
C SER A 73 11.82 9.53 -14.33
N ASN A 74 11.75 9.36 -13.02
CA ASN A 74 11.41 10.41 -12.08
C ASN A 74 12.58 11.39 -11.89
N THR A 75 13.80 10.86 -11.85
CA THR A 75 15.05 11.61 -11.79
C THR A 75 15.28 12.28 -13.14
N LYS A 76 15.61 13.57 -13.10
CA LYS A 76 15.77 14.41 -14.29
C LYS A 76 17.22 14.87 -14.40
N ILE A 77 17.74 14.93 -15.63
CA ILE A 77 19.03 15.53 -15.95
C ILE A 77 18.75 16.87 -16.65
N GLY A 78 19.21 17.98 -16.06
CA GLY A 78 18.97 19.31 -16.63
C GLY A 78 17.48 19.63 -16.83
N GLY A 79 16.62 19.12 -15.93
CA GLY A 79 15.16 19.31 -16.00
C GLY A 79 14.42 18.36 -16.96
N SER A 80 15.13 17.51 -17.71
CA SER A 80 14.52 16.53 -18.63
C SER A 80 14.62 15.10 -18.07
N PRO A 81 13.53 14.31 -18.11
CA PRO A 81 13.56 12.91 -17.71
C PRO A 81 14.26 12.03 -18.77
N LEU A 82 14.70 10.85 -18.36
CA LEU A 82 15.09 9.80 -19.28
C LEU A 82 13.88 9.01 -19.76
N TYR A 83 13.93 8.60 -21.01
CA TYR A 83 12.92 7.78 -21.67
C TYR A 83 13.50 6.39 -21.90
N TYR A 84 12.79 5.36 -21.45
CA TYR A 84 13.24 3.96 -21.52
C TYR A 84 12.06 3.01 -21.75
N VAL A 85 12.32 1.78 -22.21
CA VAL A 85 11.27 0.75 -22.30
C VAL A 85 11.33 -0.21 -21.12
N THR A 86 10.22 -0.89 -20.82
CA THR A 86 10.18 -1.95 -19.81
C THR A 86 11.28 -2.99 -20.05
N GLY A 87 11.96 -3.42 -18.99
CA GLY A 87 13.13 -4.31 -19.02
C GLY A 87 14.47 -3.55 -19.00
N GLN A 88 14.47 -2.23 -19.22
CA GLN A 88 15.68 -1.40 -19.18
C GLN A 88 15.91 -0.71 -17.83
N GLU A 89 15.07 -0.96 -16.83
CA GLU A 89 15.19 -0.41 -15.48
C GLU A 89 16.61 -0.57 -14.89
N PRO A 90 17.33 -1.70 -15.05
CA PRO A 90 18.71 -1.83 -14.55
C PRO A 90 19.68 -0.76 -15.06
N LYS A 91 19.46 -0.22 -16.28
CA LYS A 91 20.32 0.81 -16.88
C LYS A 91 20.16 2.18 -16.22
N LEU A 92 19.08 2.40 -15.46
CA LEU A 92 18.85 3.65 -14.72
C LEU A 92 19.84 3.85 -13.58
N GLN A 93 20.60 2.83 -13.15
CA GLN A 93 21.63 2.99 -12.11
C GLN A 93 22.71 4.01 -12.49
N SER A 94 22.91 4.27 -13.79
CA SER A 94 23.79 5.33 -14.28
C SER A 94 23.41 6.73 -13.79
N LEU A 95 22.17 6.93 -13.33
CA LEU A 95 21.72 8.18 -12.73
C LEU A 95 22.21 8.40 -11.30
N ARG A 96 22.83 7.39 -10.65
CA ARG A 96 23.40 7.53 -9.30
C ARG A 96 24.27 8.78 -9.20
N ASP A 97 25.15 9.00 -10.18
CA ASP A 97 26.11 10.11 -10.17
C ASP A 97 25.45 11.48 -10.43
N LYS A 98 24.14 11.51 -10.72
CA LYS A 98 23.32 12.72 -10.87
C LYS A 98 22.49 13.02 -9.63
N LEU A 99 22.45 12.10 -8.67
CA LEU A 99 21.80 12.30 -7.37
C LEU A 99 22.69 13.16 -6.46
N ASN A 100 22.08 13.88 -5.52
CA ASN A 100 22.85 14.58 -4.48
C ASN A 100 23.45 13.61 -3.45
N ASP A 101 24.38 14.06 -2.62
CA ASP A 101 25.10 13.21 -1.65
C ASP A 101 24.18 12.39 -0.73
N LYS A 102 23.07 12.98 -0.29
CA LYS A 102 22.10 12.32 0.60
C LYS A 102 21.31 11.25 -0.14
N GLN A 103 20.92 11.51 -1.38
CA GLN A 103 20.25 10.57 -2.28
C GLN A 103 21.18 9.43 -2.72
N GLN A 104 22.46 9.71 -2.99
CA GLN A 104 23.46 8.67 -3.27
C GLN A 104 23.62 7.74 -2.08
N ARG A 105 23.69 8.27 -0.86
CA ARG A 105 23.76 7.46 0.36
C ARG A 105 22.53 6.56 0.52
N ALA A 106 21.33 7.11 0.34
CA ALA A 106 20.09 6.34 0.40
C ALA A 106 20.03 5.25 -0.70
N PHE A 107 20.48 5.57 -1.91
CA PHE A 107 20.60 4.64 -3.02
C PHE A 107 21.54 3.48 -2.69
N ASP A 108 22.74 3.78 -2.18
CA ASP A 108 23.76 2.77 -1.87
C ASP A 108 23.29 1.85 -0.72
N MET A 109 22.66 2.42 0.32
CA MET A 109 22.05 1.65 1.41
C MET A 109 20.96 0.71 0.89
N LEU A 110 20.02 1.22 0.09
CA LEU A 110 18.91 0.42 -0.41
C LEU A 110 19.38 -0.65 -1.41
N LYS A 111 20.37 -0.33 -2.25
CA LYS A 111 20.95 -1.29 -3.21
C LYS A 111 21.65 -2.46 -2.52
N ARG A 112 22.36 -2.17 -1.42
CA ARG A 112 23.06 -3.17 -0.60
C ARG A 112 22.07 -4.02 0.19
N ASP A 113 21.18 -3.39 0.93
CA ASP A 113 20.34 -4.06 1.94
C ASP A 113 19.03 -4.61 1.34
N LYS A 114 18.69 -4.22 0.11
CA LYS A 114 17.47 -4.56 -0.67
C LYS A 114 16.16 -4.05 -0.07
N ILE A 115 16.07 -4.02 1.24
CA ILE A 115 14.94 -3.54 2.04
C ILE A 115 15.46 -2.65 3.16
N LEU A 116 14.84 -1.49 3.33
CA LEU A 116 15.07 -0.58 4.47
C LEU A 116 13.74 -0.27 5.16
N ARG A 117 13.68 -0.35 6.49
CA ARG A 117 12.51 0.07 7.26
C ARG A 117 12.56 1.58 7.48
N ASP A 118 11.52 2.33 7.09
CA ASP A 118 11.49 3.80 7.14
C ASP A 118 11.72 4.30 8.57
N ALA A 119 11.08 3.69 9.56
CA ALA A 119 11.18 4.09 10.98
C ALA A 119 12.61 3.99 11.56
N GLU A 120 13.47 3.15 10.97
CA GLU A 120 14.86 2.96 11.39
C GLU A 120 15.83 3.93 10.69
N GLN A 121 15.37 4.68 9.69
CA GLN A 121 16.23 5.60 8.94
C GLN A 121 16.24 7.00 9.52
N GLU A 122 17.39 7.68 9.41
CA GLU A 122 17.52 9.11 9.71
C GLU A 122 16.50 9.94 8.89
N PRO A 123 15.94 11.05 9.41
CA PRO A 123 14.99 11.89 8.69
C PRO A 123 15.45 12.33 7.30
N VAL A 124 16.75 12.62 7.14
CA VAL A 124 17.35 13.01 5.86
C VAL A 124 17.35 11.84 4.87
N ILE A 125 17.60 10.62 5.34
CA ILE A 125 17.56 9.41 4.50
C ILE A 125 16.11 9.05 4.13
N ARG A 126 15.16 9.21 5.06
CA ARG A 126 13.73 9.05 4.79
C ARG A 126 13.24 9.98 3.68
N LEU A 127 13.69 11.25 3.69
CA LEU A 127 13.38 12.20 2.62
C LEU A 127 14.05 11.78 1.31
N ALA A 128 15.35 11.43 1.36
CA ALA A 128 16.08 10.98 0.19
C ALA A 128 15.44 9.76 -0.49
N LEU A 129 14.99 8.76 0.28
CA LEU A 129 14.28 7.57 -0.22
C LEU A 129 12.97 7.93 -0.94
N ARG A 130 12.24 8.95 -0.47
CA ARG A 130 11.02 9.47 -1.13
C ARG A 130 11.32 10.16 -2.47
N ASP A 131 12.50 10.76 -2.61
CA ASP A 131 12.90 11.47 -3.82
C ASP A 131 13.42 10.53 -4.92
N ILE A 132 14.10 9.44 -4.54
CA ILE A 132 14.72 8.49 -5.49
C ILE A 132 13.77 7.41 -6.02
N LYS A 133 12.58 7.82 -6.51
CA LYS A 133 11.48 6.92 -6.91
C LYS A 133 11.79 5.93 -8.04
N ASP A 134 12.84 6.21 -8.83
CA ASP A 134 13.33 5.28 -9.85
C ASP A 134 13.99 4.04 -9.24
N PHE A 135 14.43 4.13 -7.98
CA PHE A 135 15.22 3.12 -7.30
C PHE A 135 14.57 2.57 -6.03
N ALA A 136 13.75 3.40 -5.37
CA ALA A 136 13.08 3.08 -4.13
C ALA A 136 11.56 2.98 -4.32
N HIS A 137 11.01 1.82 -3.99
CA HIS A 137 9.58 1.57 -3.99
C HIS A 137 9.07 1.44 -2.55
N GLN A 138 8.16 2.33 -2.17
CA GLN A 138 7.53 2.28 -0.85
C GLN A 138 6.58 1.08 -0.77
N LEU A 139 6.73 0.28 0.26
CA LEU A 139 5.85 -0.81 0.67
C LEU A 139 5.23 -0.47 2.02
N ASN A 140 3.93 -0.63 2.13
CA ASN A 140 3.22 -0.51 3.40
C ASN A 140 2.89 -1.92 3.88
N VAL A 141 3.51 -2.35 4.97
CA VAL A 141 3.37 -3.69 5.55
C VAL A 141 2.53 -3.56 6.82
N THR A 142 1.39 -4.24 6.87
CA THR A 142 0.53 -4.25 8.05
C THR A 142 0.77 -5.54 8.84
N LEU A 143 1.26 -5.41 10.07
CA LEU A 143 1.44 -6.50 11.01
C LEU A 143 0.72 -6.18 12.32
N ASP A 144 -0.15 -7.08 12.81
CA ASP A 144 -0.85 -6.97 14.09
C ASP A 144 -1.46 -5.57 14.34
N SER A 145 -2.14 -5.05 13.32
CA SER A 145 -2.79 -3.73 13.32
C SER A 145 -1.86 -2.51 13.34
N ARG A 146 -0.54 -2.71 13.12
CA ARG A 146 0.43 -1.64 12.88
C ARG A 146 0.86 -1.64 11.42
N THR A 147 0.74 -0.50 10.76
CA THR A 147 1.25 -0.31 9.40
C THR A 147 2.64 0.30 9.47
N GLU A 148 3.61 -0.37 8.87
CA GLU A 148 4.98 0.07 8.79
C GLU A 148 5.40 0.29 7.34
N ILE A 149 6.26 1.28 7.14
CA ILE A 149 6.77 1.62 5.82
C ILE A 149 8.12 0.95 5.64
N PHE A 150 8.24 0.19 4.56
CA PHE A 150 9.48 -0.37 4.06
C PHE A 150 9.79 0.23 2.69
N TRP A 151 11.06 0.38 2.39
CA TRP A 151 11.57 0.77 1.09
C TRP A 151 12.18 -0.45 0.43
N LYS A 152 11.69 -0.81 -0.75
CA LYS A 152 12.16 -1.91 -1.58
C LYS A 152 13.05 -1.40 -2.71
N TRP A 153 14.16 -2.09 -2.93
CA TRP A 153 14.99 -1.89 -4.11
C TRP A 153 14.24 -2.28 -5.39
N TYR A 154 14.23 -1.38 -6.37
CA TYR A 154 13.40 -1.49 -7.58
C TYR A 154 13.63 -2.74 -8.45
N LEU A 155 14.81 -3.37 -8.40
CA LEU A 155 15.10 -4.61 -9.14
C LEU A 155 14.78 -5.88 -8.36
N THR A 156 14.40 -5.76 -7.09
CA THR A 156 14.10 -6.92 -6.25
C THR A 156 12.64 -7.33 -6.42
N SER A 157 12.43 -8.62 -6.63
CA SER A 157 11.10 -9.21 -6.75
C SER A 157 10.35 -9.21 -5.42
N ASP A 158 9.02 -9.27 -5.45
CA ASP A 158 8.23 -9.31 -4.21
C ASP A 158 8.47 -10.62 -3.43
N GLN A 159 8.73 -11.73 -4.15
CA GLN A 159 9.05 -13.04 -3.55
C GLN A 159 10.36 -13.02 -2.74
N GLU A 160 11.36 -12.26 -3.18
CA GLU A 160 12.62 -12.07 -2.44
C GLU A 160 12.46 -11.15 -1.23
N VAL A 161 11.46 -10.26 -1.26
CA VAL A 161 11.29 -9.18 -0.28
C VAL A 161 10.49 -9.61 0.93
N GLU A 162 9.46 -10.41 0.74
CA GLU A 162 8.65 -10.96 1.82
C GLU A 162 9.49 -11.62 2.94
N PRO A 163 10.43 -12.55 2.65
CA PRO A 163 11.25 -13.17 3.70
C PRO A 163 12.17 -12.15 4.41
N LEU A 164 12.70 -11.16 3.68
CA LEU A 164 13.53 -10.11 4.26
C LEU A 164 12.75 -9.23 5.24
N ILE A 165 11.51 -8.88 4.89
CA ILE A 165 10.60 -8.14 5.76
C ILE A 165 10.25 -8.96 7.00
N LYS A 166 9.89 -10.24 6.84
CA LYS A 166 9.59 -11.15 7.96
C LYS A 166 10.78 -11.25 8.93
N GLN A 167 11.99 -11.38 8.41
CA GLN A 167 13.21 -11.42 9.22
C GLN A 167 13.41 -10.10 9.99
N LYS A 168 13.23 -8.95 9.33
CA LYS A 168 13.36 -7.62 9.96
C LYS A 168 12.30 -7.35 11.02
N LEU A 169 11.11 -7.92 10.87
CA LEU A 169 10.03 -7.83 11.85
C LEU A 169 10.17 -8.86 12.99
N ASN A 170 11.28 -9.61 13.05
CA ASN A 170 11.50 -10.70 14.01
C ASN A 170 10.32 -11.69 14.07
N PHE A 171 9.73 -11.97 12.90
CA PHE A 171 8.67 -12.96 12.80
C PHE A 171 9.28 -14.34 13.07
N LYS A 172 9.17 -14.84 14.30
CA LYS A 172 9.29 -16.27 14.56
C LYS A 172 8.09 -16.91 13.87
N GLU A 173 8.29 -17.42 12.66
CA GLU A 173 7.39 -18.44 12.14
C GLU A 173 7.25 -19.49 13.26
N LYS A 174 6.02 -19.70 13.74
CA LYS A 174 5.65 -21.03 14.21
C LYS A 174 5.87 -21.91 13.00
N LYS A 175 7.08 -22.43 12.86
CA LYS A 175 7.34 -23.57 12.00
C LYS A 175 6.35 -24.61 12.47
N GLU A 176 5.50 -25.08 11.56
CA GLU A 176 5.02 -26.44 11.63
C GLU A 176 6.28 -27.30 11.78
N THR A 177 6.55 -27.68 13.03
CA THR A 177 7.58 -28.65 13.35
C THR A 177 7.27 -29.88 12.51
N LYS A 178 8.24 -30.24 11.67
CA LYS A 178 8.32 -31.57 11.09
C LYS A 178 7.96 -32.58 12.18
N LYS A 179 7.06 -33.51 11.88
CA LYS A 179 6.47 -34.46 12.84
C LYS A 179 7.52 -35.29 13.62
N ASP A 180 8.77 -35.32 13.17
CA ASP A 180 9.82 -36.14 13.76
C ASP A 180 10.42 -35.55 15.05
N ASP A 181 10.42 -34.22 15.24
CA ASP A 181 10.99 -33.59 16.46
C ASP A 181 9.99 -33.46 17.62
N VAL A 182 8.69 -33.62 17.36
CA VAL A 182 7.65 -33.58 18.40
C VAL A 182 7.56 -34.92 19.12
N GLU A 183 7.79 -36.03 18.42
CA GLU A 183 7.70 -37.36 19.02
C GLU A 183 8.91 -37.71 19.91
N SER A 184 10.11 -37.20 19.59
CA SER A 184 11.27 -37.33 20.48
C SER A 184 11.09 -36.54 21.78
N ASN A 185 10.58 -35.30 21.69
CA ASN A 185 10.31 -34.47 22.85
C ASN A 185 9.14 -35.00 23.71
N LEU A 186 8.09 -35.57 23.13
CA LEU A 186 7.00 -36.18 23.91
C LEU A 186 7.47 -37.40 24.70
N ARG A 187 8.33 -38.24 24.11
CA ARG A 187 8.90 -39.42 24.80
C ARG A 187 9.80 -39.01 25.97
N GLU A 188 10.61 -37.97 25.77
CA GLU A 188 11.49 -37.45 26.83
C GLU A 188 10.69 -36.82 27.98
N ILE A 189 9.57 -36.15 27.68
CA ILE A 189 8.66 -35.59 28.70
C ILE A 189 7.92 -36.70 29.46
N GLU A 190 7.44 -37.75 28.78
CA GLU A 190 6.79 -38.90 29.42
C GLU A 190 7.75 -39.68 30.33
N GLU A 191 9.01 -39.86 29.90
CA GLU A 191 10.02 -40.54 30.71
C GLU A 191 10.41 -39.71 31.93
N ASN A 192 10.53 -38.39 31.79
CA ASN A 192 10.77 -37.49 32.91
C ASN A 192 9.60 -37.44 33.90
N LEU A 193 8.35 -37.50 33.42
CA LEU A 193 7.16 -37.57 34.27
C LEU A 193 7.12 -38.87 35.09
N LYS A 194 7.48 -40.02 34.49
CA LYS A 194 7.58 -41.29 35.23
C LYS A 194 8.65 -41.25 36.31
N ARG A 195 9.84 -40.71 36.02
CA ARG A 195 10.91 -40.55 37.03
C ARG A 195 10.47 -39.65 38.20
N LEU A 196 9.70 -38.60 37.91
CA LEU A 196 9.20 -37.68 38.94
C LEU A 196 8.11 -38.32 39.83
N GLU A 197 7.27 -39.18 39.26
CA GLU A 197 6.26 -39.95 40.02
C GLU A 197 6.90 -41.02 40.90
N GLU A 198 7.97 -41.65 40.44
CA GLU A 198 8.72 -42.65 41.21
C GLU A 198 9.45 -42.01 42.39
N GLN A 199 10.10 -40.86 42.17
CA GLN A 199 10.71 -40.05 43.24
C GLN A 199 9.69 -39.55 44.27
N LYS A 200 8.46 -39.24 43.85
CA LYS A 200 7.37 -38.84 44.77
C LYS A 200 6.84 -40.00 45.60
N ARG A 201 6.90 -41.25 45.11
CA ARG A 201 6.50 -42.44 45.89
C ARG A 201 7.52 -42.77 46.97
N ASP A 202 8.81 -42.63 46.68
CA ASP A 202 9.88 -42.89 47.64
C ASP A 202 9.92 -41.84 48.77
N LEU A 203 9.50 -40.61 48.51
CA LEU A 203 9.40 -39.53 49.50
C LEU A 203 8.10 -39.56 50.33
N ALA A 204 7.09 -40.35 49.95
CA ALA A 204 5.79 -40.41 50.62
C ALA A 204 5.74 -41.40 51.81
N MET A 205 6.72 -42.29 51.97
CA MET A 205 6.77 -43.26 53.07
C MET A 205 7.19 -42.76 54.47
N PRO A 206 7.74 -41.54 54.71
CA PRO A 206 8.06 -41.10 56.08
C PRO A 206 7.16 -40.00 56.70
N ILE A 207 6.16 -39.43 56.01
CA ILE A 207 5.47 -38.21 56.50
C ILE A 207 4.15 -38.49 57.26
N GLU A 208 3.51 -39.64 57.09
CA GLU A 208 2.27 -39.98 57.82
C GLU A 208 2.44 -40.26 59.32
N GLN A 209 3.67 -40.44 59.82
CA GLN A 209 3.93 -40.67 61.25
C GLN A 209 4.28 -39.40 62.06
N LYS A 210 4.49 -38.22 61.44
CA LYS A 210 4.85 -36.99 62.16
C LYS A 210 3.74 -35.93 62.28
N VAL A 211 2.58 -36.13 61.66
CA VAL A 211 1.49 -35.12 61.63
C VAL A 211 0.45 -35.33 62.75
N LYS A 212 0.54 -36.39 63.56
CA LYS A 212 -0.43 -36.66 64.64
C LYS A 212 -0.16 -35.93 65.97
N GLU A 213 0.97 -35.23 66.16
CA GLU A 213 1.31 -34.62 67.46
C GLU A 213 1.13 -33.10 67.57
N GLU A 214 1.02 -32.32 66.48
CA GLU A 214 1.00 -30.84 66.57
C GLU A 214 -0.38 -30.17 66.47
N ILE A 215 -1.48 -30.93 66.40
CA ILE A 215 -2.85 -30.36 66.37
C ILE A 215 -3.39 -30.25 67.81
N SER A 216 -2.76 -29.42 68.65
CA SER A 216 -3.37 -29.00 69.92
C SER A 216 -2.90 -27.62 70.37
N LYS A 217 -3.27 -26.56 69.62
CA LYS A 217 -3.38 -25.20 70.19
C LYS A 217 -4.18 -24.27 69.25
N PRO A 218 -5.27 -23.66 69.71
CA PRO A 218 -6.03 -22.70 68.92
C PRO A 218 -5.43 -21.28 69.05
N ILE A 219 -5.17 -20.62 67.92
CA ILE A 219 -4.82 -19.20 67.89
C ILE A 219 -5.88 -18.41 67.11
N LYS A 220 -6.40 -17.38 67.78
CA LYS A 220 -7.46 -16.45 67.35
C LYS A 220 -6.98 -15.51 66.25
N ILE A 221 -7.82 -15.31 65.23
CA ILE A 221 -7.62 -14.35 64.14
C ILE A 221 -8.35 -13.04 64.45
N LYS A 222 -7.63 -11.91 64.38
CA LYS A 222 -8.17 -10.54 64.33
C LYS A 222 -7.90 -9.96 62.94
N LYS A 223 -8.93 -9.34 62.34
CA LYS A 223 -8.92 -8.66 61.03
C LYS A 223 -8.57 -7.17 61.15
N GLU A 224 -8.28 -6.57 59.98
CA GLU A 224 -8.13 -5.13 59.63
C GLU A 224 -6.68 -4.61 59.63
N SER A 225 -6.22 -3.76 58.71
CA SER A 225 -6.69 -3.22 57.42
C SER A 225 -5.46 -2.56 56.76
N ILE A 226 -5.37 -2.47 55.42
CA ILE A 226 -4.25 -1.81 54.72
C ILE A 226 -4.72 -0.50 54.07
N PRO A 227 -4.02 0.63 54.25
CA PRO A 227 -4.41 1.92 53.67
C PRO A 227 -3.85 2.20 52.27
N ARG A 228 -4.62 3.05 51.58
CA ARG A 228 -4.42 3.75 50.29
C ARG A 228 -3.04 4.39 50.11
N VAL A 229 -2.50 4.31 48.90
CA VAL A 229 -1.46 5.24 48.38
C VAL A 229 -1.97 5.93 47.11
N LYS A 230 -2.03 7.27 47.17
CA LYS A 230 -2.13 8.20 46.03
C LYS A 230 -0.73 8.70 45.68
N LYS A 231 -0.47 8.96 44.40
CA LYS A 231 0.50 9.93 43.81
C LYS A 231 0.43 9.77 42.29
N GLU A 232 0.60 10.75 41.41
CA GLU A 232 0.59 12.22 41.43
C GLU A 232 0.64 12.65 39.95
N LYS A 233 0.14 13.86 39.64
CA LYS A 233 0.10 14.47 38.31
C LYS A 233 1.50 14.84 37.82
N ILE A 234 1.75 14.68 36.51
CA ILE A 234 2.75 15.46 35.77
C ILE A 234 2.08 16.08 34.54
N ILE A 235 2.29 17.38 34.39
CA ILE A 235 1.83 18.27 33.32
C ILE A 235 2.79 18.13 32.13
N GLN A 236 2.27 17.99 30.91
CA GLN A 236 3.03 18.18 29.67
C GLN A 236 2.34 19.17 28.75
N GLU A 237 3.19 20.03 28.23
CA GLU A 237 2.97 21.22 27.42
C GLU A 237 2.68 20.85 25.95
N GLN A 238 1.96 21.74 25.26
CA GLN A 238 1.16 21.48 24.07
C GLN A 238 1.96 21.37 22.75
N LEU A 239 1.64 20.36 21.95
CA LEU A 239 1.71 20.34 20.48
C LEU A 239 0.38 19.72 19.97
N PRO A 240 -0.21 20.15 18.83
CA PRO A 240 -1.59 19.81 18.49
C PRO A 240 -1.72 18.33 18.16
N SER A 241 -2.38 17.60 19.05
CA SER A 241 -2.67 16.17 18.94
C SER A 241 -3.64 15.89 17.80
N ALA A 242 -3.15 15.12 16.84
CA ALA A 242 -3.96 14.45 15.82
C ALA A 242 -5.04 13.57 16.47
N THR A 243 -6.20 13.61 15.82
CA THR A 243 -7.53 13.25 16.29
C THR A 243 -7.67 11.78 16.72
N ASN A 244 -8.44 11.59 17.80
CA ASN A 244 -8.79 10.34 18.45
C ASN A 244 -9.49 9.32 17.51
N ASN A 245 -9.08 8.05 17.61
CA ASN A 245 -9.65 6.87 16.95
C ASN A 245 -10.97 6.37 17.59
N THR A 246 -11.90 7.26 17.93
CA THR A 246 -13.19 6.87 18.51
C THR A 246 -14.33 7.42 17.67
N ILE A 247 -15.31 6.56 17.37
CA ILE A 247 -16.60 6.96 16.82
C ILE A 247 -17.14 8.09 17.70
N ASP A 248 -17.47 9.23 17.11
CA ASP A 248 -18.09 10.33 17.83
C ASP A 248 -19.52 9.91 18.20
N ASP A 249 -19.73 9.53 19.45
CA ASP A 249 -21.03 9.10 19.98
C ASP A 249 -22.08 10.24 19.97
N SER A 250 -21.70 11.46 19.59
CA SER A 250 -22.64 12.59 19.43
C SER A 250 -23.33 12.66 18.06
N ASP A 251 -22.83 11.97 17.04
CA ASP A 251 -23.38 11.99 15.67
C ASP A 251 -24.31 10.78 15.44
N PRO A 252 -25.64 10.99 15.32
CA PRO A 252 -26.60 9.89 15.17
C PRO A 252 -26.35 9.01 13.94
N PHE A 253 -25.81 9.58 12.87
CA PHE A 253 -25.48 8.85 11.65
C PHE A 253 -24.23 7.98 11.85
N MET A 254 -23.19 8.50 12.52
CA MET A 254 -22.03 7.69 12.89
C MET A 254 -22.38 6.54 13.83
N VAL A 255 -23.27 6.75 14.79
CA VAL A 255 -23.76 5.68 15.67
C VAL A 255 -24.46 4.58 14.88
N LYS A 256 -25.27 4.94 13.88
CA LYS A 256 -25.95 3.97 13.00
C LYS A 256 -24.95 3.16 12.18
N VAL A 257 -23.97 3.82 11.56
CA VAL A 257 -22.92 3.16 10.77
C VAL A 257 -22.03 2.29 11.66
N GLY A 258 -21.67 2.79 12.84
CA GLY A 258 -20.89 2.05 13.84
C GLY A 258 -21.61 0.79 14.32
N SER A 259 -22.93 0.86 14.52
CA SER A 259 -23.75 -0.30 14.88
C SER A 259 -23.74 -1.35 13.78
N TYR A 260 -23.90 -0.94 12.52
CA TYR A 260 -23.78 -1.84 11.37
C TYR A 260 -22.40 -2.50 11.30
N PHE A 261 -21.32 -1.75 11.51
CA PHE A 261 -19.97 -2.29 11.50
C PHE A 261 -19.73 -3.29 12.64
N ARG A 262 -20.17 -2.98 13.87
CA ARG A 262 -20.09 -3.91 15.01
C ARG A 262 -20.83 -5.22 14.74
N GLN A 263 -22.04 -5.16 14.18
CA GLN A 263 -22.81 -6.36 13.85
C GLN A 263 -22.14 -7.24 12.78
N ASN A 264 -21.36 -6.64 11.88
CA ASN A 264 -20.69 -7.34 10.79
C ASN A 264 -19.20 -7.61 11.06
N ASN A 265 -18.72 -7.42 12.30
CA ASN A 265 -17.31 -7.52 12.67
C ASN A 265 -16.38 -6.70 11.77
N ILE A 266 -16.84 -5.53 11.32
CA ILE A 266 -16.08 -4.60 10.49
C ILE A 266 -15.35 -3.64 11.43
N GLU A 267 -14.02 -3.60 11.34
CA GLU A 267 -13.20 -2.65 12.08
C GLU A 267 -13.08 -1.34 11.29
N LEU A 268 -13.25 -0.18 11.94
CA LEU A 268 -13.13 1.14 11.32
C LEU A 268 -11.88 1.87 11.87
N SER A 269 -11.11 2.47 10.97
CA SER A 269 -9.85 3.17 11.26
C SER A 269 -9.70 4.40 10.35
N ASP A 270 -8.79 5.33 10.68
CA ASP A 270 -8.49 6.53 9.89
C ASP A 270 -9.72 7.38 9.54
N ILE A 271 -10.60 7.58 10.51
CA ILE A 271 -11.86 8.33 10.31
C ILE A 271 -11.54 9.79 10.02
N LYS A 272 -12.04 10.27 8.89
CA LYS A 272 -12.06 11.68 8.52
C LYS A 272 -13.51 12.12 8.37
N GLN A 273 -13.98 12.94 9.31
CA GLN A 273 -15.28 13.58 9.21
C GLN A 273 -15.25 14.61 8.07
N ILE A 274 -16.15 14.46 7.09
CA ILE A 274 -16.25 15.37 5.95
C ILE A 274 -17.32 16.42 6.22
N ARG A 275 -18.47 15.99 6.75
CA ARG A 275 -19.55 16.86 7.19
C ARG A 275 -20.29 16.18 8.35
N ARG A 276 -20.51 16.93 9.42
CA ARG A 276 -21.25 16.47 10.60
C ARG A 276 -22.66 15.98 10.21
N ASP A 277 -23.08 14.85 10.76
CA ASP A 277 -24.38 14.19 10.56
C ASP A 277 -24.69 13.76 9.12
N SER A 278 -23.74 13.89 8.20
CA SER A 278 -23.95 13.58 6.79
C SER A 278 -22.91 12.64 6.20
N ASP A 279 -21.62 12.95 6.31
CA ASP A 279 -20.61 12.28 5.51
C ASP A 279 -19.32 12.08 6.31
N PHE A 280 -18.78 10.87 6.27
CA PHE A 280 -17.43 10.60 6.72
C PHE A 280 -16.73 9.58 5.82
N GLU A 281 -15.41 9.64 5.83
CA GLU A 281 -14.52 8.74 5.11
C GLU A 281 -13.62 8.02 6.10
N GLY A 282 -13.16 6.81 5.76
CA GLY A 282 -12.22 6.06 6.59
C GLY A 282 -11.78 4.78 5.92
N ILE A 283 -10.98 4.00 6.63
CA ILE A 283 -10.55 2.67 6.20
C ILE A 283 -11.28 1.65 7.05
N VAL A 284 -12.00 0.74 6.39
CA VAL A 284 -12.67 -0.38 7.05
C VAL A 284 -11.99 -1.69 6.72
N LYS A 285 -11.92 -2.58 7.70
CA LYS A 285 -11.36 -3.92 7.56
C LYS A 285 -12.48 -4.94 7.72
N ILE A 286 -12.78 -5.63 6.62
CA ILE A 286 -13.92 -6.54 6.50
C ILE A 286 -13.40 -7.99 6.61
N PRO A 287 -13.93 -8.82 7.51
CA PRO A 287 -13.53 -10.23 7.60
C PRO A 287 -14.03 -11.02 6.37
N SER A 288 -13.17 -11.89 5.84
CA SER A 288 -13.49 -12.80 4.72
C SER A 288 -12.95 -14.21 4.99
N ALA A 289 -13.32 -15.17 4.15
CA ALA A 289 -12.89 -16.57 4.28
C ALA A 289 -11.37 -16.77 4.22
N VAL A 290 -10.63 -15.82 3.62
CA VAL A 290 -9.16 -15.87 3.46
C VAL A 290 -8.42 -14.86 4.34
N GLY A 291 -9.09 -14.31 5.36
CA GLY A 291 -8.56 -13.24 6.22
C GLY A 291 -9.31 -11.91 6.02
N SER A 292 -8.80 -10.82 6.60
CA SER A 292 -9.46 -9.53 6.51
C SER A 292 -9.00 -8.72 5.29
N ILE A 293 -9.93 -8.04 4.63
CA ILE A 293 -9.67 -7.20 3.45
C ILE A 293 -9.94 -5.74 3.82
N ASN A 294 -9.02 -4.85 3.43
CA ASN A 294 -9.18 -3.41 3.65
C ASN A 294 -9.96 -2.77 2.49
N TYR A 295 -10.96 -1.96 2.85
CA TYR A 295 -11.76 -1.16 1.93
C TYR A 295 -11.66 0.31 2.32
N PHE A 296 -11.65 1.19 1.33
CA PHE A 296 -11.97 2.58 1.58
C PHE A 296 -13.47 2.70 1.82
N CYS A 297 -13.85 3.15 3.01
CA CYS A 297 -15.24 3.38 3.34
C CYS A 297 -15.59 4.84 3.15
N ARG A 298 -16.70 5.09 2.45
CA ARG A 298 -17.40 6.37 2.52
C ARG A 298 -18.80 6.12 3.02
N ALA A 299 -19.13 6.70 4.15
CA ALA A 299 -20.48 6.69 4.68
C ALA A 299 -21.16 8.00 4.32
N LYS A 300 -22.36 7.94 3.74
CA LYS A 300 -23.13 9.10 3.28
C LYS A 300 -24.61 8.99 3.66
N ASN A 301 -25.07 9.88 4.52
CA ASN A 301 -26.47 10.04 4.87
C ASN A 301 -27.18 10.85 3.78
N LYS A 302 -27.63 10.16 2.73
CA LYS A 302 -28.31 10.80 1.60
C LYS A 302 -29.46 9.93 1.14
N GLN A 303 -30.64 10.53 1.00
CA GLN A 303 -31.88 9.84 0.61
C GLN A 303 -31.78 9.12 -0.74
N LYS A 304 -31.02 9.67 -1.69
CA LYS A 304 -30.81 9.07 -3.02
C LYS A 304 -29.36 9.21 -3.47
N ILE A 305 -28.74 8.09 -3.84
CA ILE A 305 -27.41 8.04 -4.44
C ILE A 305 -27.54 8.12 -5.97
N THR A 306 -26.90 9.12 -6.56
CA THR A 306 -26.95 9.40 -8.01
C THR A 306 -25.67 8.96 -8.71
N GLU A 307 -25.70 8.95 -10.05
CA GLU A 307 -24.52 8.64 -10.89
C GLU A 307 -23.32 9.55 -10.55
N SER A 308 -23.58 10.83 -10.29
CA SER A 308 -22.54 11.80 -9.93
C SER A 308 -21.82 11.43 -8.62
N ASP A 309 -22.57 10.96 -7.61
CA ASP A 309 -21.96 10.50 -6.35
C ASP A 309 -21.04 9.29 -6.60
N LEU A 310 -21.49 8.34 -7.42
CA LEU A 310 -20.73 7.13 -7.73
C LEU A 310 -19.49 7.40 -8.58
N SER A 311 -19.59 8.29 -9.57
CA SER A 311 -18.44 8.67 -10.40
C SER A 311 -17.35 9.36 -9.57
N MET A 312 -17.73 10.18 -8.59
CA MET A 312 -16.78 10.80 -7.66
C MET A 312 -16.11 9.75 -6.77
N LEU A 313 -16.87 8.80 -6.23
CA LEU A 313 -16.35 7.66 -5.48
C LEU A 313 -15.41 6.81 -6.34
N TYR A 314 -15.78 6.51 -7.58
CA TYR A 314 -14.96 5.75 -8.49
C TYR A 314 -13.63 6.45 -8.79
N ALA A 315 -13.63 7.77 -9.04
CA ALA A 315 -12.40 8.53 -9.21
C ALA A 315 -11.50 8.44 -7.96
N GLN A 316 -12.08 8.58 -6.76
CA GLN A 316 -11.36 8.39 -5.50
C GLN A 316 -10.77 6.96 -5.38
N SER A 317 -11.52 5.94 -5.82
CA SER A 317 -11.07 4.54 -5.80
C SER A 317 -9.81 4.32 -6.64
N GLN A 318 -9.75 4.94 -7.83
CA GLN A 318 -8.62 4.82 -8.74
C GLN A 318 -7.37 5.51 -8.17
N MET A 319 -7.55 6.65 -7.52
CA MET A 319 -6.47 7.37 -6.86
C MET A 319 -5.92 6.61 -5.65
N LYS A 320 -6.81 6.00 -4.86
CA LYS A 320 -6.45 5.26 -3.63
C LYS A 320 -5.99 3.82 -3.89
N LYS A 321 -6.25 3.28 -5.09
CA LYS A 321 -5.91 1.91 -5.51
C LYS A 321 -6.45 0.83 -4.55
N MET A 322 -7.65 1.04 -4.01
CA MET A 322 -8.31 0.09 -3.10
C MET A 322 -9.82 0.00 -3.40
N PRO A 323 -10.47 -1.15 -3.11
CA PRO A 323 -11.90 -1.30 -3.30
C PRO A 323 -12.67 -0.37 -2.34
N ILE A 324 -13.85 0.06 -2.78
CA ILE A 324 -14.68 1.01 -2.03
C ILE A 324 -15.90 0.30 -1.43
N LEU A 325 -16.16 0.60 -0.17
CA LEU A 325 -17.44 0.36 0.48
C LEU A 325 -18.18 1.70 0.64
N LEU A 326 -19.30 1.86 -0.06
CA LEU A 326 -20.23 2.95 0.17
C LEU A 326 -21.32 2.49 1.14
N VAL A 327 -21.43 3.16 2.28
CA VAL A 327 -22.52 2.95 3.24
C VAL A 327 -23.48 4.12 3.14
N THR A 328 -24.78 3.85 2.96
CA THR A 328 -25.79 4.90 2.79
C THR A 328 -27.09 4.57 3.53
N THR A 329 -27.87 5.58 3.90
CA THR A 329 -29.22 5.40 4.47
C THR A 329 -30.31 5.39 3.40
N GLY A 330 -30.01 5.90 2.20
CA GLY A 330 -30.99 6.04 1.12
C GLY A 330 -30.82 5.04 -0.02
N GLU A 331 -31.69 5.20 -1.02
CA GLU A 331 -31.80 4.30 -2.17
C GLU A 331 -30.81 4.67 -3.28
N VAL A 332 -30.33 3.65 -4.01
CA VAL A 332 -29.54 3.85 -5.23
C VAL A 332 -30.50 4.02 -6.40
N THR A 333 -30.36 5.12 -7.14
CA THR A 333 -31.21 5.36 -8.32
C THR A 333 -31.00 4.28 -9.39
N LYS A 334 -32.04 3.97 -10.19
CA LYS A 334 -31.95 2.94 -11.25
C LYS A 334 -30.77 3.14 -12.20
N LYS A 335 -30.47 4.40 -12.54
CA LYS A 335 -29.33 4.73 -13.41
C LYS A 335 -27.99 4.51 -12.71
N ALA A 336 -27.87 4.90 -11.44
CA ALA A 336 -26.69 4.61 -10.63
C ALA A 336 -26.46 3.10 -10.45
N GLN A 337 -27.53 2.33 -10.29
CA GLN A 337 -27.47 0.87 -10.21
C GLN A 337 -26.94 0.24 -11.52
N ASN A 338 -27.39 0.75 -12.67
CA ASN A 338 -26.89 0.31 -13.97
C ASN A 338 -25.39 0.60 -14.14
N LEU A 339 -24.92 1.75 -13.64
CA LEU A 339 -23.52 2.16 -13.71
C LEU A 339 -22.61 1.27 -12.84
N LEU A 340 -23.06 0.88 -11.64
CA LEU A 340 -22.35 -0.08 -10.77
C LEU A 340 -22.15 -1.43 -11.46
N ASN A 341 -23.21 -1.97 -12.04
CA ASN A 341 -23.19 -3.31 -12.61
C ASN A 341 -22.31 -3.40 -13.87
N LYS A 342 -22.20 -2.29 -14.63
CA LYS A 342 -21.47 -2.26 -15.90
C LYS A 342 -20.02 -1.79 -15.75
N GLU A 343 -19.81 -0.69 -15.04
CA GLU A 343 -18.55 0.06 -15.08
C GLU A 343 -17.81 0.08 -13.75
N PHE A 344 -18.51 0.15 -12.62
CA PHE A 344 -17.89 0.35 -11.30
C PHE A 344 -17.86 -0.92 -10.43
N LYS A 345 -17.24 -1.99 -10.95
CA LYS A 345 -17.14 -3.30 -10.27
C LYS A 345 -16.36 -3.29 -8.95
N ASN A 346 -15.59 -2.23 -8.68
CA ASN A 346 -14.79 -2.07 -7.47
C ASN A 346 -15.50 -1.27 -6.36
N ILE A 347 -16.76 -0.89 -6.57
CA ILE A 347 -17.59 -0.23 -5.56
C ILE A 347 -18.64 -1.23 -5.06
N THR A 348 -18.64 -1.47 -3.76
CA THR A 348 -19.70 -2.20 -3.06
C THR A 348 -20.58 -1.21 -2.32
N ILE A 349 -21.90 -1.31 -2.47
CA ILE A 349 -22.85 -0.45 -1.74
C ILE A 349 -23.57 -1.27 -0.68
N LYS A 350 -23.72 -0.69 0.51
CA LYS A 350 -24.57 -1.19 1.59
C LYS A 350 -25.51 -0.10 2.08
N THR A 351 -26.79 -0.41 2.04
CA THR A 351 -27.84 0.45 2.60
C THR A 351 -28.14 -0.02 4.02
N ILE A 352 -28.18 0.92 4.98
CA ILE A 352 -28.37 0.65 6.42
C ILE A 352 -29.52 1.45 7.02
#